data_AF-A0A534PXX5-F1
#
_entry.id   AF-A0A534PXX5-F1
#
_cell.length_a   1.000
_cell.length_b   1.000
_cell.length_c   1.000
_cell.angle_alpha   90.00
_cell.angle_beta   90.00
_cell.angle_gamma   90.00
#
_symmetry.space_group_name_H-M   'P 1'
#
loop_
_entity.id
_entity.type
_entity.pdbx_description
1 polymer ?
#
loop_
_entity_poly.entity_id
_entity_poly.type
_entity_poly.pdbx_seq_one_letter_code
_entity_poly.pdbx_strand_id
1 'polypeptide(L)' 'MPLDLQALLEPSRAAFLMMECQEGIIGGGGFGALAETVARHHTVAHIARLLHAARRARVPVFHCTMSRRP' A
#
# COMPACT_ATOMS: atom_id res chain seq x y z
N MET A 1 -13.35 4.89 24.71
CA MET A 1 -12.62 6.14 24.37
C MET A 1 -12.53 6.21 22.85
N PRO A 2 -13.02 7.27 22.19
CA PRO A 2 -12.95 7.37 20.73
C PRO A 2 -11.50 7.57 20.27
N LEU A 3 -11.16 7.02 19.10
CA LEU A 3 -9.85 7.18 18.48
C LEU A 3 -9.82 8.49 17.68
N ASP A 4 -8.86 9.36 17.94
CA ASP A 4 -8.65 10.57 17.14
C ASP A 4 -7.77 10.26 15.92
N LEU A 5 -8.44 10.01 14.78
CA LEU A 5 -7.75 9.72 13.53
C LEU A 5 -6.98 10.93 12.96
N GLN A 6 -7.43 12.16 13.23
CA GLN A 6 -6.74 13.36 12.74
C GLN A 6 -5.39 13.50 13.43
N ALA A 7 -5.34 13.32 14.75
CA ALA A 7 -4.10 13.38 15.51
C ALA A 7 -3.10 12.27 15.12
N LEU A 8 -3.59 11.10 14.71
CA LEU A 8 -2.76 9.97 14.30
C LEU A 8 -2.26 10.06 12.85
N LEU A 9 -3.02 10.72 11.97
CA LEU A 9 -2.71 10.85 10.54
C LEU A 9 -2.14 12.22 10.18
N GLU A 10 -1.66 12.98 11.16
CA GLU A 10 -0.97 14.23 10.91
C GLU A 10 0.23 13.95 9.95
N PRO A 11 0.35 14.68 8.81
CA PRO A 11 1.31 14.32 7.77
C PRO A 11 2.79 14.26 8.14
N SER A 12 3.25 15.07 9.09
CA SER A 12 4.62 15.05 9.64
C SER A 12 4.87 13.88 10.61
N ARG A 13 3.83 13.20 11.07
CA ARG A 13 3.88 12.07 12.02
C ARG A 13 3.42 10.74 11.43
N ALA A 14 3.04 10.73 10.16
CA ALA A 14 2.57 9.56 9.44
C ALA A 14 3.45 9.29 8.20
N ALA A 15 3.38 8.06 7.69
CA ALA A 15 3.98 7.66 6.43
C ALA A 15 3.07 6.67 5.70
N PHE A 16 3.09 6.69 4.38
CA PHE A 16 2.45 5.66 3.55
C PHE A 16 3.49 4.61 3.16
N LEU A 17 3.27 3.37 3.60
CA LEU A 17 4.12 2.23 3.25
C LEU A 17 3.37 1.36 2.24
N MET A 18 3.88 1.29 1.01
CA MET A 18 3.38 0.34 0.03
C MET A 18 4.17 -0.96 0.16
N MET A 19 3.50 -1.99 0.67
CA MET A 19 4.10 -3.28 0.93
C MET A 19 3.93 -4.18 -0.29
N GLU A 20 5.05 -4.60 -0.89
CA GLU A 20 5.14 -5.76 -1.79
C GLU A 20 4.12 -5.78 -2.95
N CYS A 21 3.73 -4.60 -3.45
CA CYS A 21 2.88 -4.48 -4.63
C CYS A 21 3.70 -4.75 -5.90
N GLN A 22 4.09 -6.01 -6.08
CA GLN A 22 4.99 -6.50 -7.12
C GLN A 22 4.35 -7.64 -7.90
N GLU A 23 4.77 -7.80 -9.16
CA GLU A 23 4.29 -8.87 -10.04
C GLU A 23 4.50 -10.27 -9.45
N GLY A 24 5.62 -10.49 -8.76
CA GLY A 24 5.93 -11.77 -8.11
C GLY A 24 5.16 -12.05 -6.81
N ILE A 25 4.26 -11.15 -6.39
CA ILE A 25 3.43 -11.32 -5.18
C ILE A 25 1.95 -11.27 -5.54
N ILE A 26 1.50 -10.16 -6.13
CA ILE A 26 0.09 -9.87 -6.41
C ILE A 26 -0.25 -9.79 -7.90
N GLY A 27 0.75 -9.89 -8.78
CA GLY A 27 0.56 -9.87 -10.23
C GLY A 27 0.69 -11.25 -10.87
N GLY A 28 1.01 -11.27 -12.17
CA GLY A 28 0.92 -12.49 -12.99
C GLY A 28 1.90 -13.62 -12.61
N GLY A 29 3.00 -13.28 -11.92
CA GLY A 29 3.98 -14.24 -11.42
C GLY A 29 3.85 -14.56 -9.93
N GLY A 30 2.75 -14.14 -9.30
CA GLY A 30 2.55 -14.17 -7.86
C GLY A 30 1.82 -15.40 -7.31
N PHE A 31 1.35 -15.28 -6.08
CA PHE A 31 0.57 -16.33 -5.43
C PHE A 31 -0.85 -16.34 -6.00
N GLY A 32 -1.22 -17.36 -6.78
CA GLY A 32 -2.47 -17.40 -7.54
C GLY A 32 -3.73 -16.99 -6.76
N ALA A 33 -3.99 -17.62 -5.61
CA ALA A 33 -5.16 -17.29 -4.78
C ALA A 33 -5.13 -15.86 -4.22
N LEU A 34 -3.93 -15.31 -3.94
CA LEU A 34 -3.78 -13.92 -3.52
C LEU A 34 -4.05 -12.97 -4.68
N ALA A 35 -3.49 -13.24 -5.86
CA ALA A 35 -3.71 -12.42 -7.07
C ALA A 35 -5.21 -12.40 -7.45
N GLU A 36 -5.89 -13.54 -7.36
CA GLU A 36 -7.35 -13.62 -7.55
C GLU A 36 -8.12 -12.76 -6.54
N THR A 37 -7.71 -12.78 -5.28
CA THR A 37 -8.33 -11.97 -4.21
C THR A 37 -8.08 -10.48 -4.46
N VAL A 38 -6.85 -10.09 -4.82
CA VAL A 38 -6.47 -8.73 -5.18
C VAL A 38 -7.30 -8.20 -6.35
N ALA A 39 -7.49 -9.02 -7.39
CA ALA A 39 -8.32 -8.69 -8.53
C ALA A 39 -9.80 -8.52 -8.13
N ARG A 40 -10.34 -9.51 -7.40
CA ARG A 40 -11.74 -9.53 -6.94
C ARG A 40 -12.11 -8.32 -6.10
N HIS A 41 -11.20 -7.83 -5.27
CA HIS A 41 -11.44 -6.69 -4.37
C HIS A 41 -10.89 -5.36 -4.89
N HIS A 42 -10.39 -5.33 -6.12
CA HIS A 42 -9.78 -4.14 -6.73
C HIS A 42 -8.69 -3.50 -5.84
N THR A 43 -7.94 -4.34 -5.11
CA THR A 43 -7.02 -3.89 -4.05
C THR A 43 -5.97 -2.91 -4.58
N VAL A 44 -5.42 -3.14 -5.79
CA VAL A 44 -4.46 -2.22 -6.42
C VAL A 44 -5.08 -0.84 -6.67
N ALA A 45 -6.34 -0.77 -7.09
CA ALA A 45 -7.01 0.51 -7.32
C ALA A 45 -7.25 1.28 -6.02
N HIS A 46 -7.59 0.59 -4.93
CA HIS A 46 -7.71 1.19 -3.60
C HIS A 46 -6.38 1.70 -3.07
N ILE A 47 -5.30 0.93 -3.22
CA ILE A 47 -3.93 1.35 -2.88
C ILE A 47 -3.52 2.58 -3.70
N ALA A 48 -3.81 2.60 -5.01
CA ALA A 48 -3.52 3.75 -5.86
C ALA A 48 -4.25 5.02 -5.41
N ARG A 49 -5.52 4.91 -4.99
CA ARG A 49 -6.28 6.01 -4.40
C ARG A 49 -5.62 6.55 -3.14
N LEU A 50 -5.18 5.68 -2.23
CA LEU A 50 -4.49 6.08 -1.01
C LEU A 50 -3.14 6.72 -1.29
N LEU A 51 -2.36 6.14 -2.21
CA LEU A 51 -1.07 6.70 -2.65
C LEU A 51 -1.24 8.11 -3.22
N HIS A 52 -2.27 8.34 -4.04
CA HIS A 52 -2.57 9.67 -4.56
C HIS A 52 -2.91 10.66 -3.44
N ALA A 53 -3.72 10.24 -2.46
CA ALA A 53 -4.05 11.07 -1.30
C ALA A 53 -2.81 11.39 -0.44
N ALA A 54 -1.98 10.39 -0.15
CA ALA A 54 -0.73 10.56 0.60
C ALA A 54 0.21 11.56 -0.09
N ARG A 55 0.39 11.44 -1.41
CA ARG A 55 1.18 12.39 -2.22
C ARG A 55 0.61 13.80 -2.17
N ARG A 56 -0.71 13.96 -2.30
CA ARG A 56 -1.37 15.28 -2.18
C ARG A 56 -1.19 15.90 -0.80
N ALA A 57 -1.24 15.09 0.25
CA ALA A 57 -1.03 15.51 1.63
C ALA A 57 0.46 15.68 2.00
N ARG A 58 1.39 15.38 1.07
CA ARG A 58 2.85 15.41 1.28
C ARG A 58 3.33 14.52 2.42
N VAL A 59 2.62 13.42 2.66
CA VAL A 59 3.05 12.36 3.58
C VAL A 59 4.24 11.62 2.94
N PRO A 60 5.29 11.26 3.69
CA PRO A 60 6.36 10.40 3.20
C PRO A 60 5.83 9.09 2.60
N VAL A 61 6.33 8.71 1.43
CA VAL A 61 5.92 7.50 0.72
C VAL A 61 7.10 6.56 0.57
N PHE A 62 6.95 5.33 1.08
CA PHE A 62 7.95 4.27 0.97
C PHE A 62 7.41 3.10 0.16
N HIS A 63 8.21 2.67 -0.82
CA HIS A 63 7.94 1.48 -1.62
C HIS A 63 8.77 0.33 -1.05
N CYS A 64 8.15 -0.56 -0.31
CA CYS A 64 8.81 -1.66 0.39
C CYS A 64 8.74 -2.90 -0.48
N THR A 65 9.74 -3.09 -1.34
CA THR A 65 9.85 -4.26 -2.21
C THR A 65 10.61 -5.40 -1.55
N MET A 66 10.14 -6.62 -1.77
CA MET A 66 10.84 -7.83 -1.36
C MET A 66 11.80 -8.27 -2.47
N SER A 67 13.03 -8.61 -2.08
CA SER A 67 14.03 -9.24 -2.93
C SER A 67 14.88 -10.20 -2.12
N ARG A 68 15.41 -11.24 -2.77
CA ARG A 68 16.38 -12.17 -2.17
C ARG A 68 17.74 -11.89 -2.79
N ARG A 69 18.80 -11.95 -1.97
CA ARG A 69 20.17 -11.94 -2.48
C ARG A 69 20.45 -13.28 -3.18
N PRO A 70 21.35 -13.31 -4.18
CA PRO A 70 21.80 -14.56 -4.80
C PRO A 70 22.34 -15.57 -3.80
#